data_AF-A0A432GD53-F1
#
_entry.id   AF-A0A432GD53-F1
#
_cell.length_a   1.000
_cell.length_b   1.000
_cell.length_c   1.000
_cell.angle_alpha   90.00
_cell.angle_beta   90.00
_cell.angle_gamma   90.00
#
_symmetry.space_group_name_H-M   'P 1'
#
loop_
_entity.id
_entity.type
_entity.pdbx_description
1 polymer ?
#
loop_
_entity_poly.entity_id
_entity_poly.type
_entity_poly.pdbx_seq_one_letter_code
_entity_poly.pdbx_strand_id
1 'polypeptide(L)' 'YDGMIEVGMTLCVESVIGSEGGRECVKLEEQIIMTETGVERQSSYPFAMEML' A
#
# COMPACT_ATOMS: atom_id res chain seq x y z
N TYR A 1 -7.09 -21.79 0.18
CA TYR A 1 -6.43 -21.74 -1.13
C TYR A 1 -5.30 -20.76 -0.97
N ASP A 2 -4.08 -21.16 -1.29
CA ASP A 2 -2.91 -20.31 -1.12
C ASP A 2 -2.64 -19.70 -2.49
N GLY A 3 -3.24 -18.53 -2.74
CA GLY A 3 -3.08 -17.82 -4.00
C GLY A 3 -1.62 -17.44 -4.22
N MET A 4 -1.11 -17.67 -5.43
CA MET A 4 0.22 -17.26 -5.82
C MET A 4 0.14 -15.86 -6.46
N ILE A 5 1.16 -15.04 -6.20
CA ILE A 5 1.31 -13.74 -6.85
C ILE A 5 2.01 -13.95 -8.20
N GLU A 6 1.42 -13.41 -9.27
CA GLU A 6 1.89 -13.59 -10.65
C GLU A 6 2.11 -12.23 -11.34
N VAL A 7 2.93 -12.23 -12.40
CA VAL A 7 3.18 -11.05 -13.25
C VAL A 7 1.86 -10.52 -13.83
N GLY A 8 1.70 -9.20 -13.85
CA GLY A 8 0.48 -8.52 -14.31
C GLY A 8 -0.61 -8.39 -13.25
N MET A 9 -0.48 -9.06 -12.10
CA MET A 9 -1.37 -8.81 -10.96
C MET A 9 -1.15 -7.40 -10.41
N THR A 10 -2.25 -6.77 -9.99
CA THR A 10 -2.23 -5.49 -9.26
C THR A 10 -2.62 -5.77 -7.81
N LEU A 11 -1.85 -5.22 -6.88
CA LEU A 11 -2.04 -5.40 -5.44
C LEU A 11 -2.02 -4.04 -4.75
N CYS A 12 -2.80 -3.90 -3.67
CA CYS A 12 -2.67 -2.78 -2.75
C CYS A 12 -1.77 -3.17 -1.58
N VAL A 13 -0.79 -2.32 -1.27
CA VAL A 13 0.04 -2.43 -0.07
C VAL A 13 -0.47 -1.41 0.94
N GLU A 14 -0.97 -1.90 2.07
CA GLU A 14 -1.72 -1.09 3.04
C GLU A 14 -1.03 -1.03 4.41
N SER A 15 -1.14 0.13 5.05
CA SER A 15 -0.74 0.33 6.46
C SER A 15 -1.78 1.19 7.18
N VAL A 16 -2.20 0.73 8.36
CA VAL A 16 -3.02 1.51 9.29
C VAL A 16 -2.25 1.62 10.60
N ILE A 17 -2.04 2.84 11.08
CA ILE A 17 -1.38 3.11 12.35
C ILE A 17 -2.30 3.96 13.22
N GLY A 18 -2.62 3.45 14.41
CA GLY A 18 -3.42 4.12 15.42
C GLY A 18 -3.18 3.51 16.79
N SER A 19 -3.68 4.14 17.85
CA SER A 19 -3.60 3.64 19.23
C SER A 19 -4.90 2.93 19.64
N GLU A 20 -4.78 1.94 20.52
CA GLU A 20 -5.94 1.31 21.14
C GLU A 20 -6.76 2.34 21.93
N GLY A 21 -8.06 2.42 21.68
CA GLY A 21 -8.94 3.46 22.25
C GLY A 21 -8.70 4.87 21.70
N GLY A 22 -7.80 5.04 20.73
CA GLY A 22 -7.53 6.30 20.04
C GLY A 22 -8.73 6.77 19.20
N ARG A 23 -8.83 8.10 19.03
CA ARG A 23 -9.90 8.73 18.24
C ARG A 23 -9.61 8.73 16.74
N GLU A 24 -8.33 8.70 16.37
CA GLU A 24 -7.84 8.90 14.99
C GLU A 24 -6.75 7.87 14.66
N CYS A 25 -6.59 7.58 13.37
CA CYS A 25 -5.52 6.76 12.82
C CYS A 25 -5.10 7.29 11.45
N VAL A 26 -3.91 6.91 10.99
CA VAL A 26 -3.42 7.18 9.63
C VAL A 26 -3.51 5.89 8.82
N LYS A 27 -4.19 5.96 7.67
CA LYS A 27 -4.19 4.90 6.64
C LYS A 27 -3.37 5.38 5.46
N LEU A 28 -2.39 4.58 5.06
CA LEU A 28 -1.70 4.71 3.78
C LEU A 28 -1.95 3.46 2.94
N GLU A 29 -2.01 3.65 1.63
CA GLU A 29 -2.25 2.60 0.66
C GLU A 29 -1.60 2.97 -0.68
N GLU A 30 -0.80 2.06 -1.22
CA GLU A 30 -0.14 2.22 -2.51
C GLU A 30 -0.53 1.07 -3.44
N GLN A 31 -0.92 1.39 -4.67
CA GLN A 31 -1.18 0.39 -5.69
C GLN A 31 0.15 0.03 -6.39
N ILE A 32 0.42 -1.27 -6.50
CA ILE A 32 1.59 -1.80 -7.22
C ILE A 32 1.14 -2.78 -8.31
N ILE A 33 1.92 -2.86 -9.39
CA ILE A 33 1.81 -3.92 -10.40
C ILE A 33 3.01 -4.85 -10.29
N MET A 34 2.76 -6.15 -10.38
CA MET A 34 3.79 -7.17 -10.47
C MET A 34 4.41 -7.18 -11.86
N THR A 35 5.72 -6.99 -11.96
CA THR A 35 6.48 -7.08 -13.21
C THR A 35 7.28 -8.39 -13.23
N GLU A 36 7.90 -8.73 -14.37
CA GLU A 36 8.72 -9.93 -14.48
C GLU A 36 9.93 -9.95 -13.51
N THR A 37 10.40 -8.78 -13.09
CA THR A 37 11.62 -8.62 -12.28
C THR A 37 11.36 -8.03 -10.89
N GLY A 38 10.10 -7.74 -10.53
CA GLY A 38 9.77 -7.15 -9.24
C GLY A 38 8.38 -6.50 -9.19
N VAL A 39 8.33 -5.31 -8.61
CA VAL A 39 7.11 -4.51 -8.44
C VAL A 39 7.32 -3.09 -8.94
N GLU A 40 6.28 -2.48 -9.48
CA GLU A 40 6.26 -1.07 -9.86
C GLU A 40 5.09 -0.35 -9.19
N ARG A 41 5.36 0.80 -8.57
CA ARG A 41 4.35 1.64 -7.93
C ARG A 41 3.54 2.39 -8.98
N GLN A 42 2.21 2.26 -8.91
CA GLN A 42 1.25 2.90 -9.82
C GLN A 42 0.64 4.17 -9.22
N SER A 43 0.53 4.24 -7.90
CA SER A 43 0.12 5.45 -7.19
C SER A 43 1.12 6.58 -7.42
N SER A 44 0.63 7.82 -7.56
CA SER A 44 1.46 9.01 -7.73
C SER A 44 1.07 10.16 -6.81
N TYR A 45 -0.05 10.01 -6.09
CA TYR A 45 -0.51 11.01 -5.12
C TYR A 45 0.53 11.16 -3.99
N PRO A 46 0.92 12.41 -3.64
CA PRO A 46 1.95 12.63 -2.64
C PRO A 46 1.41 12.33 -1.23
N PHE A 47 2.32 11.96 -0.33
CA PHE A 47 2.01 11.94 1.09
C PHE A 47 1.88 13.36 1.64
N ALA A 48 1.09 13.51 2.69
CA ALA A 48 1.02 14.73 3.49
C ALA A 48 2.33 14.89 4.26
N MET A 49 3.31 15.56 3.65
CA MET A 49 4.66 15.72 4.19
C MET A 49 4.69 16.49 5.51
N GLU A 50 3.66 17.28 5.79
CA GLU A 50 3.46 17.96 7.06
C GLU A 50 3.18 17.02 8.25
N MET A 51 2.97 15.73 8.00
CA MET A 51 2.72 14.70 9.02
C MET A 51 3.93 13.78 9.30
N LEU A 52 5.11 14.12 8.76
CA LEU A 52 6.40 13.44 9.02
C LEU A 52 7.14 14.08 10.20
#